data_AF-A0A963EAJ5-F1
#
_entry.id   AF-A0A963EAJ5-F1
#
_cell.length_a   1.000
_cell.length_b   1.000
_cell.length_c   1.000
_cell.angle_alpha   90.00
_cell.angle_beta   90.00
_cell.angle_gamma   90.00
#
_symmetry.space_group_name_H-M   'P 1'
#
loop_
_entity.id
_entity.type
_entity.pdbx_description
1 polymer ?
#
loop_
_entity_poly.entity_id
_entity_poly.type
_entity_poly.pdbx_seq_one_letter_code
_entity_poly.pdbx_strand_id
1 'polypeptide(L)'
;MAFYWLFLCSTSLSIFLFDLYTPLGVAAGTPYVLVIFCSLWFKGNQSTYIAVILSIFLTITGFFLSHGQVAPMDVVLTNRVLALSTILITAFMVLKLKQANHEISSLKTESYIDALTQCKTDRAFVSELITEIKRCKRYKHSLSIAIFDVDHFSKLIHTSKSNKPQSERLIKNLSSEISSSIRNSDQLYRISHDRFAVIFVETDIHEAKEVSNALREKIFKLNHSNFQPGFTVSAGIASLEPDDNRRKIYKRAEKALMQAKANGRNQVSTLPEIKRNDKMLVPAILLRSRSN
;
A
#
# COMPACT_ATOMS: atom_id res chain seq x y z
N MET A 1 10.10 18.29 -10.26
CA MET A 1 11.54 17.93 -10.25
C MET A 1 12.44 19.12 -10.52
N ALA A 2 12.18 19.95 -11.54
CA ALA A 2 13.02 21.11 -11.88
C ALA A 2 13.23 22.11 -10.72
N PHE A 3 12.16 22.39 -9.94
CA PHE A 3 12.23 23.30 -8.78
C PHE A 3 13.27 22.88 -7.73
N TYR A 4 13.31 21.58 -7.39
CA TYR A 4 14.26 21.07 -6.38
C TYR A 4 15.70 21.12 -6.88
N TRP A 5 15.95 20.86 -8.16
CA TRP A 5 17.27 20.99 -8.77
C TRP A 5 17.76 22.43 -8.78
N LEU A 6 16.88 23.37 -9.15
CA LEU A 6 17.18 24.80 -9.07
C LEU A 6 17.49 25.22 -7.64
N PHE A 7 16.77 24.69 -6.65
CA PHE A 7 17.04 24.94 -5.24
C PHE A 7 18.42 24.41 -4.80
N LEU A 8 18.79 23.19 -5.21
CA LEU A 8 20.09 22.59 -4.87
C LEU A 8 21.25 23.34 -5.53
N CYS A 9 21.10 23.74 -6.79
CA CYS A 9 22.10 24.56 -7.49
C CYS A 9 22.20 25.97 -6.88
N SER A 10 21.08 26.60 -6.56
CA SER A 10 21.03 27.94 -5.95
C SER A 10 21.68 27.98 -4.57
N THR A 11 21.39 26.98 -3.73
CA THR A 11 22.04 26.85 -2.40
C THR A 11 23.54 26.60 -2.53
N SER A 12 23.97 25.73 -3.45
CA SER A 12 25.40 25.49 -3.73
C SER A 12 26.12 26.74 -4.20
N LEU A 13 25.50 27.50 -5.13
CA LEU A 13 26.06 28.75 -5.64
C LEU A 13 26.16 29.82 -4.55
N SER A 14 25.14 29.92 -3.69
CA SER A 14 25.12 30.88 -2.58
C SER A 14 26.25 30.61 -1.58
N ILE A 15 26.48 29.34 -1.24
CA ILE A 15 27.59 28.92 -0.36
C ILE A 15 28.94 29.20 -1.03
N PHE A 16 29.07 28.95 -2.33
CA PHE A 16 30.31 29.22 -3.06
C PHE A 16 30.64 30.72 -3.14
N LEU A 17 29.65 31.58 -3.42
CA LEU A 17 29.83 33.02 -3.42
C LEU A 17 30.23 33.53 -2.04
N PHE A 18 29.67 32.95 -0.98
CA PHE A 18 30.08 33.25 0.39
C PHE A 18 31.54 32.84 0.67
N ASP A 19 31.94 31.62 0.26
CA ASP A 19 33.32 31.12 0.42
C ASP A 19 34.34 31.97 -0.36
N LEU A 20 33.97 32.48 -1.55
CA LEU A 20 34.80 33.41 -2.33
C LEU A 20 34.96 34.78 -1.67
N TYR A 21 33.90 35.29 -1.05
CA TYR A 21 33.91 36.60 -0.40
C TYR A 21 34.68 36.57 0.94
N THR A 22 34.67 35.43 1.63
CA THR A 22 35.44 35.24 2.85
C THR A 22 36.91 34.93 2.56
N PRO A 23 37.87 35.50 3.32
CA PRO A 23 39.30 35.22 3.13
C PRO A 23 39.70 33.82 3.57
N LEU A 24 40.85 33.35 3.08
CA LEU A 24 41.44 32.07 3.47
C LEU A 24 41.68 32.03 4.98
N GLY A 25 41.06 31.05 5.64
CA GLY A 25 41.12 30.85 7.09
C GLY A 25 39.75 30.68 7.74
N VAL A 26 38.69 31.17 7.10
CA VAL A 26 37.30 30.95 7.55
C VAL A 26 36.81 29.59 7.07
N ALA A 27 36.06 28.86 7.90
CA ALA A 27 35.53 27.52 7.58
C ALA A 27 34.28 27.58 6.66
N ALA A 28 34.32 28.40 5.61
CA ALA A 28 33.18 28.66 4.72
C ALA A 28 32.82 27.49 3.78
N GLY A 29 33.62 26.42 3.75
CA GLY A 29 33.27 25.14 3.09
C GLY A 29 32.37 24.21 3.93
N THR A 30 32.21 24.44 5.24
CA THR A 30 31.36 23.60 6.09
C THR A 30 29.85 23.63 5.75
N PRO A 31 29.26 24.73 5.25
CA PRO A 31 27.84 24.77 4.90
C PRO A 31 27.43 23.87 3.72
N TYR A 32 28.37 23.34 2.93
CA TYR A 32 28.06 22.38 1.84
C TYR A 32 27.37 21.10 2.35
N VAL A 33 27.48 20.80 3.65
CA VAL A 33 26.71 19.76 4.33
C VAL A 33 25.19 19.95 4.12
N LEU A 34 24.70 21.20 4.09
CA LEU A 34 23.28 21.51 3.84
C LEU A 34 22.84 21.11 2.42
N VAL A 35 23.71 21.24 1.43
CA VAL A 35 23.44 20.81 0.04
C VAL A 35 23.24 19.30 -0.01
N ILE A 36 24.06 18.55 0.74
CA ILE A 36 23.94 17.09 0.83
C ILE A 36 22.63 16.71 1.51
N PHE A 37 22.22 17.39 2.58
CA PHE A 37 20.91 17.17 3.21
C PHE A 37 19.74 17.49 2.27
N CYS A 38 19.84 18.55 1.46
CA CYS A 38 18.81 18.87 0.46
C CYS A 38 18.63 17.74 -0.58
N SER A 39 19.66 16.91 -0.80
CA SER A 39 19.56 15.75 -1.68
C SER A 39 18.56 14.68 -1.19
N LEU A 40 18.14 14.72 0.08
CA LEU A 40 17.11 13.84 0.66
C LEU A 40 15.73 14.04 0.03
N TRP A 41 15.42 15.23 -0.49
CA TRP A 41 14.14 15.49 -1.16
C TRP A 41 14.00 14.82 -2.53
N PHE A 42 15.08 14.23 -3.04
CA PHE A 42 15.10 13.54 -4.32
C PHE A 42 15.05 12.02 -4.13
N LYS A 43 14.28 11.36 -4.99
CA LYS A 43 14.27 9.90 -5.07
C LYS A 43 15.59 9.40 -5.66
N GLY A 44 16.13 8.33 -5.06
CA GLY A 44 17.36 7.67 -5.52
C GLY A 44 18.65 8.30 -5.00
N ASN A 45 19.77 7.62 -5.27
CA ASN A 45 21.09 8.00 -4.75
C ASN A 45 21.86 8.97 -5.66
N GLN A 46 21.44 9.12 -6.92
CA GLN A 46 22.11 9.94 -7.94
C GLN A 46 22.24 11.41 -7.52
N SER A 47 21.20 11.99 -6.93
CA SER A 47 21.22 13.38 -6.46
C SER A 47 22.25 13.61 -5.35
N THR A 48 22.43 12.62 -4.46
CA THR A 48 23.41 12.68 -3.38
C THR A 48 24.82 12.61 -3.95
N TYR A 49 25.09 11.74 -4.94
CA TYR A 49 26.40 11.69 -5.60
C TYR A 49 26.72 13.01 -6.32
N ILE A 50 25.77 13.58 -7.05
CA ILE A 50 25.95 14.87 -7.74
C ILE A 50 26.23 15.99 -6.74
N ALA A 51 25.46 16.06 -5.65
CA ALA A 51 25.68 17.05 -4.60
C ALA A 51 27.07 16.93 -3.96
N VAL A 52 27.55 15.71 -3.71
CA VAL A 52 28.89 15.48 -3.13
C VAL A 52 29.99 15.89 -4.09
N ILE A 53 29.91 15.47 -5.36
CA ILE A 53 30.91 15.82 -6.38
C ILE A 53 30.97 17.34 -6.55
N LEU A 54 29.81 17.99 -6.65
CA LEU A 54 29.70 19.45 -6.77
C LEU A 54 30.30 20.16 -5.55
N SER A 55 29.94 19.74 -4.33
CA SER A 55 30.46 20.33 -3.09
C SER A 55 31.97 20.17 -2.94
N ILE A 56 32.53 19.00 -3.28
CA ILE A 56 33.99 18.77 -3.26
C ILE A 56 34.67 19.69 -4.28
N PHE A 57 34.15 19.74 -5.51
CA PHE A 57 34.69 20.58 -6.58
C PHE A 57 34.70 22.07 -6.19
N LEU A 58 33.59 22.57 -5.65
CA LEU A 58 33.48 23.97 -5.22
C LEU A 58 34.37 24.27 -4.00
N THR A 59 34.51 23.32 -3.07
CA THR A 59 35.40 23.47 -1.90
C THR A 59 36.87 23.57 -2.31
N ILE A 60 37.30 22.77 -3.30
CA ILE A 60 38.66 22.83 -3.85
C ILE A 60 38.86 24.12 -4.65
N THR A 61 37.88 24.48 -5.48
CA THR A 61 37.93 25.70 -6.28
C THR A 61 37.99 26.96 -5.42
N GLY A 62 37.23 26.99 -4.32
CA GLY A 62 37.24 28.09 -3.35
C GLY A 62 38.61 28.29 -2.68
N PHE A 63 39.40 27.23 -2.50
CA PHE A 63 40.77 27.33 -1.99
C PHE A 63 41.70 28.11 -2.93
N PHE A 64 41.54 27.95 -4.25
CA PHE A 64 42.39 28.64 -5.23
C PHE A 64 41.91 30.05 -5.60
N LEU A 65 40.61 30.32 -5.46
CA LEU A 65 39.99 31.59 -5.89
C LEU A 65 39.66 32.56 -4.74
N SER A 66 39.66 32.11 -3.49
CA SER A 66 39.40 32.98 -2.33
C SER A 66 40.53 34.02 -2.18
N HIS A 67 40.14 35.26 -1.92
CA HIS A 67 41.07 36.39 -1.88
C HIS A 67 41.55 36.65 -0.46
N GLY A 68 42.85 36.89 -0.31
CA GLY A 68 43.46 37.25 0.97
C GLY A 68 43.62 36.06 1.92
N GLN A 69 44.60 36.17 2.80
CA GLN A 69 44.90 35.16 3.81
C GLN A 69 44.91 35.84 5.18
N VAL A 70 43.99 35.43 6.04
CA VAL A 70 43.86 35.96 7.41
C VAL A 70 44.30 34.97 8.48
N ALA A 71 44.54 33.71 8.10
CA ALA A 71 45.01 32.67 8.99
C ALA A 71 46.30 31.99 8.47
N PRO A 72 47.13 31.44 9.36
CA PRO A 72 48.23 30.56 9.00
C PRO A 72 47.81 29.41 8.06
N MET A 73 48.71 29.00 7.17
CA MET A 73 48.40 28.06 6.09
C MET A 73 47.99 26.67 6.60
N ASP A 74 48.54 26.24 7.72
CA ASP A 74 48.15 25.04 8.47
C ASP A 74 46.69 25.08 8.93
N VAL A 75 46.20 26.24 9.40
CA VAL A 75 44.79 26.42 9.78
C VAL A 75 43.88 26.35 8.55
N VAL A 76 44.28 26.98 7.44
CA VAL A 76 43.54 26.93 6.17
C VAL A 76 43.40 25.49 5.67
N LEU A 77 44.50 24.74 5.64
CA LEU A 77 44.52 23.34 5.22
C LEU A 77 43.66 22.48 6.16
N THR A 78 43.78 22.67 7.46
CA THR A 78 42.98 21.95 8.47
C THR A 78 41.48 22.18 8.26
N ASN A 79 41.07 23.42 8.03
CA ASN A 79 39.66 23.75 7.77
C ASN A 79 39.13 23.11 6.47
N ARG A 80 39.94 23.05 5.41
CA ARG A 80 39.56 22.41 4.15
C ARG A 80 39.47 20.88 4.31
N VAL A 81 40.41 20.26 5.02
CA VAL A 81 40.35 18.83 5.33
C VAL A 81 39.10 18.50 6.16
N LEU A 82 38.79 19.32 7.17
CA LEU A 82 37.60 19.14 8.00
C LEU A 82 36.28 19.34 7.21
N ALA A 83 36.24 20.31 6.29
CA ALA A 83 35.09 20.50 5.41
C ALA A 83 34.88 19.28 4.49
N LEU A 84 35.95 18.75 3.89
CA LEU A 84 35.86 17.55 3.05
C LEU A 84 35.46 16.31 3.85
N SER A 85 36.01 16.12 5.07
CA SER A 85 35.63 14.99 5.92
C SER A 85 34.17 15.08 6.35
N THR A 86 33.66 16.26 6.71
CA THR A 86 32.25 16.46 7.09
C THR A 86 31.30 16.24 5.91
N ILE A 87 31.68 16.66 4.69
CA ILE A 87 30.96 16.35 3.45
C ILE A 87 30.85 14.83 3.26
N LEU A 88 31.96 14.09 3.36
CA LEU A 88 31.99 12.64 3.15
C LEU A 88 31.20 11.87 4.23
N ILE A 89 31.36 12.24 5.50
CA ILE A 89 30.61 11.62 6.61
C ILE A 89 29.11 11.87 6.43
N THR A 90 28.71 13.11 6.11
CA THR A 90 27.31 13.45 5.85
C THR A 90 26.76 12.66 4.65
N ALA A 91 27.53 12.54 3.58
CA ALA A 91 27.15 11.76 2.40
C ALA A 91 26.91 10.29 2.76
N PHE A 92 27.82 9.68 3.51
CA PHE A 92 27.68 8.31 3.99
C PHE A 92 26.40 8.14 4.83
N MET A 93 26.16 9.06 5.77
CA MET A 93 24.96 9.04 6.62
C MET A 93 23.67 9.17 5.79
N VAL A 94 23.63 10.10 4.83
CA VAL A 94 22.48 10.31 3.93
C VAL A 94 22.21 9.09 3.05
N LEU A 95 23.24 8.46 2.50
CA LEU A 95 23.10 7.23 1.71
C LEU A 95 22.56 6.07 2.56
N LYS A 96 23.06 5.90 3.80
CA LYS A 96 22.54 4.90 4.74
C LYS A 96 21.10 5.17 5.14
N LEU A 97 20.73 6.42 5.37
CA LEU A 97 19.35 6.81 5.67
C LEU A 97 18.41 6.53 4.49
N LYS A 98 18.83 6.81 3.26
CA LYS A 98 18.07 6.44 2.05
C LYS A 98 17.90 4.92 1.91
N GLN A 99 18.95 4.14 2.19
CA GLN A 99 18.89 2.68 2.17
C GLN A 99 17.90 2.13 3.20
N ALA A 100 18.01 2.56 4.46
CA ALA A 100 17.11 2.14 5.54
C ALA A 100 15.65 2.50 5.24
N ASN A 101 15.39 3.69 4.69
CA ASN A 101 14.05 4.09 4.29
C ASN A 101 13.49 3.23 3.14
N HIS A 102 14.35 2.81 2.21
CA HIS A 102 13.95 1.91 1.14
C HIS A 102 13.59 0.53 1.68
N GLU A 103 14.38 0.00 2.62
CA GLU A 103 14.14 -1.29 3.27
C GLU A 103 12.87 -1.28 4.14
N ILE A 104 12.64 -0.22 4.91
CA ILE A 104 11.38 -0.04 5.65
C ILE A 104 10.19 0.00 4.69
N SER A 105 10.34 0.66 3.53
CA SER A 105 9.28 0.73 2.53
C SER A 105 9.03 -0.63 1.88
N SER A 106 10.07 -1.40 1.57
CA SER A 106 9.91 -2.76 1.03
C SER A 106 9.22 -3.66 2.04
N LEU A 107 9.65 -3.68 3.30
CA LEU A 107 9.01 -4.44 4.38
C LEU A 107 7.53 -4.08 4.57
N LYS A 108 7.20 -2.78 4.57
CA LYS A 108 5.79 -2.34 4.65
C LYS A 108 4.97 -2.82 3.46
N THR A 109 5.57 -2.85 2.28
CA THR A 109 4.86 -3.35 1.09
C THR A 109 4.77 -4.87 1.06
N GLU A 110 5.70 -5.60 1.68
CA GLU A 110 5.76 -7.07 1.72
C GLU A 110 4.81 -7.73 2.71
N SER A 111 4.08 -6.96 3.52
CA SER A 111 3.13 -7.57 4.46
C SER A 111 1.98 -8.27 3.72
N TYR A 112 1.93 -9.59 3.85
CA TYR A 112 0.80 -10.40 3.42
C TYR A 112 -0.41 -10.29 4.36
N ILE A 113 -0.28 -9.60 5.51
CA ILE A 113 -1.33 -9.41 6.52
C ILE A 113 -1.70 -7.93 6.69
N ASP A 114 -3.00 -7.63 6.69
CA ASP A 114 -3.55 -6.30 6.93
C ASP A 114 -3.56 -5.98 8.43
N ALA A 115 -2.92 -4.88 8.82
CA ALA A 115 -2.76 -4.53 10.23
C ALA A 115 -4.08 -4.27 10.98
N LEU A 116 -5.13 -3.82 10.26
CA LEU A 116 -6.41 -3.48 10.88
C LEU A 116 -7.28 -4.73 11.13
N THR A 117 -7.38 -5.59 10.13
CA THR A 117 -8.31 -6.73 10.11
C THR A 117 -7.64 -8.06 10.41
N GLN A 118 -6.31 -8.14 10.34
CA GLN A 118 -5.51 -9.37 10.41
C GLN A 118 -5.81 -10.37 9.27
N CYS A 119 -6.62 -9.99 8.29
CA CYS A 119 -6.83 -10.76 7.07
C CYS A 119 -5.65 -10.58 6.12
N LYS A 120 -5.59 -11.42 5.09
CA LYS A 120 -4.54 -11.32 4.08
C LYS A 120 -4.71 -10.05 3.22
N THR A 121 -3.63 -9.49 2.67
CA THR A 121 -3.68 -8.25 1.86
C THR A 121 -4.01 -8.51 0.39
N ASP A 122 -4.29 -7.46 -0.38
CA ASP A 122 -4.43 -7.54 -1.86
C ASP A 122 -3.23 -8.23 -2.52
N ARG A 123 -2.02 -8.00 -1.98
CA ARG A 123 -0.80 -8.65 -2.48
C ARG A 123 -0.86 -10.16 -2.30
N ALA A 124 -1.31 -10.62 -1.12
CA ALA A 124 -1.54 -12.04 -0.86
C ALA A 124 -2.58 -12.62 -1.82
N PHE A 125 -3.70 -11.92 -1.99
CA PHE A 125 -4.78 -12.30 -2.90
C PHE A 125 -4.27 -12.51 -4.33
N VAL A 126 -3.50 -11.55 -4.85
CA VAL A 126 -2.93 -11.63 -6.20
C VAL A 126 -2.02 -12.84 -6.36
N SER A 127 -1.15 -13.10 -5.39
CA SER A 127 -0.20 -14.22 -5.42
C SER A 127 -0.90 -15.57 -5.29
N GLU A 128 -1.75 -15.71 -4.28
CA GLU A 128 -2.43 -16.97 -3.95
C GLU A 128 -3.48 -17.35 -5.01
N LEU A 129 -4.20 -16.38 -5.58
CA LEU A 129 -5.13 -16.65 -6.67
C LEU A 129 -4.43 -17.22 -7.92
N ILE A 130 -3.21 -16.76 -8.23
CA ILE A 130 -2.44 -17.34 -9.35
C ILE A 130 -2.10 -18.80 -9.07
N THR A 131 -1.72 -19.12 -7.84
CA THR A 131 -1.38 -20.48 -7.40
C THR A 131 -2.61 -21.38 -7.43
N GLU A 132 -3.73 -20.94 -6.88
CA GLU A 132 -4.97 -21.72 -6.82
C GLU A 132 -5.59 -21.94 -8.20
N ILE A 133 -5.51 -20.96 -9.12
CA ILE A 133 -5.93 -21.16 -10.52
C ILE A 133 -5.13 -22.28 -11.16
N LYS A 134 -3.79 -22.30 -11.00
CA LYS A 134 -2.94 -23.35 -11.56
C LYS A 134 -3.27 -24.71 -10.96
N ARG A 135 -3.48 -24.77 -9.64
CA ARG A 135 -3.85 -25.99 -8.92
C ARG A 135 -5.19 -26.54 -9.40
N CYS A 136 -6.22 -25.71 -9.43
CA CYS A 136 -7.56 -26.10 -9.83
C CYS A 136 -7.64 -26.53 -11.30
N LYS A 137 -6.92 -25.85 -12.21
CA LYS A 137 -6.80 -26.30 -13.61
C LYS A 137 -6.12 -27.66 -13.75
N ARG A 138 -5.08 -27.93 -12.96
CA ARG A 138 -4.36 -29.20 -12.99
C ARG A 138 -5.22 -30.36 -12.51
N TYR A 139 -5.92 -30.18 -11.40
CA TYR A 139 -6.70 -31.25 -10.75
C TYR A 139 -8.19 -31.24 -11.14
N LYS A 140 -8.60 -30.33 -12.04
CA LYS A 140 -9.99 -30.14 -12.47
C LYS A 140 -10.95 -29.90 -11.29
N HIS A 141 -10.52 -29.10 -10.32
CA HIS A 141 -11.36 -28.66 -9.20
C HIS A 141 -12.05 -27.34 -9.52
N SER A 142 -13.24 -27.15 -8.94
CA SER A 142 -13.95 -25.88 -8.97
C SER A 142 -13.22 -24.83 -8.14
N LEU A 143 -13.26 -23.58 -8.57
CA LEU A 143 -12.73 -22.44 -7.85
C LEU A 143 -13.66 -21.27 -8.10
N SER A 144 -14.07 -20.57 -7.05
CA SER A 144 -14.86 -19.36 -7.17
C SER A 144 -14.25 -18.25 -6.34
N ILE A 145 -14.42 -17.00 -6.80
CA ILE A 145 -14.05 -15.82 -6.02
C ILE A 145 -15.27 -14.95 -5.80
N ALA A 146 -15.36 -14.35 -4.62
CA ALA A 146 -16.33 -13.30 -4.32
C ALA A 146 -15.61 -12.02 -3.95
N ILE A 147 -16.06 -10.89 -4.48
CA ILE A 147 -15.63 -9.55 -4.07
C ILE A 147 -16.79 -8.90 -3.33
N PHE A 148 -16.59 -8.62 -2.05
CA PHE A 148 -17.52 -7.90 -1.18
C PHE A 148 -17.12 -6.43 -1.10
N ASP A 149 -18.10 -5.55 -1.08
CA ASP A 149 -17.91 -4.11 -0.97
C ASP A 149 -18.98 -3.50 -0.06
N VAL A 150 -18.54 -2.64 0.87
CA VAL A 150 -19.43 -1.94 1.80
C VAL A 150 -20.20 -0.86 1.04
N ASP A 151 -21.53 -1.00 1.04
CA ASP A 151 -22.40 -0.06 0.35
C ASP A 151 -22.36 1.32 1.02
N HIS A 152 -22.20 2.35 0.19
CA HIS A 152 -22.16 3.74 0.62
C HIS A 152 -21.06 4.06 1.66
N PHE A 153 -19.95 3.32 1.67
CA PHE A 153 -18.85 3.51 2.62
C PHE A 153 -18.36 4.96 2.74
N SER A 154 -18.15 5.66 1.62
CA SER A 154 -17.75 7.08 1.64
C SER A 154 -18.78 7.95 2.37
N LYS A 155 -20.08 7.74 2.11
CA LYS A 155 -21.16 8.49 2.78
C LYS A 155 -21.14 8.22 4.29
N LEU A 156 -20.98 6.95 4.69
CA LEU A 156 -20.90 6.56 6.11
C LEU A 156 -19.75 7.28 6.84
N ILE A 157 -18.58 7.37 6.21
CA ILE A 157 -17.43 8.08 6.80
C ILE A 157 -17.70 9.59 6.91
N HIS A 158 -18.28 10.23 5.90
CA HIS A 158 -18.47 11.67 5.92
C HIS A 158 -19.58 12.16 6.86
N THR A 159 -20.57 11.31 7.19
CA THR A 159 -21.70 11.68 8.06
C THR A 159 -21.47 11.45 9.55
N SER A 160 -20.43 10.70 9.93
CA SER A 160 -20.08 10.46 11.33
C SER A 160 -19.40 11.71 11.92
N LYS A 161 -19.62 12.02 13.21
CA LYS A 161 -18.82 13.06 13.91
C LYS A 161 -17.49 12.50 14.45
N SER A 162 -17.24 11.19 14.27
CA SER A 162 -16.08 10.42 14.75
C SER A 162 -15.58 9.47 13.64
N ASN A 163 -15.04 10.04 12.56
CA ASN A 163 -14.85 9.38 11.26
C ASN A 163 -13.94 8.15 11.26
N LYS A 164 -12.86 8.16 12.05
CA LYS A 164 -11.83 7.11 12.00
C LYS A 164 -12.14 5.90 12.89
N PRO A 165 -12.49 6.06 14.18
CA PRO A 165 -12.73 4.90 15.05
C PRO A 165 -13.94 4.08 14.61
N GLN A 166 -14.98 4.71 14.06
CA GLN A 166 -16.20 4.03 13.66
C GLN A 166 -16.03 3.23 12.36
N SER A 167 -15.36 3.81 11.36
CA SER A 167 -15.07 3.11 10.10
C SER A 167 -14.12 1.93 10.32
N GLU A 168 -13.10 2.09 11.17
CA GLU A 168 -12.22 0.98 11.54
C GLU A 168 -12.96 -0.16 12.25
N ARG A 169 -13.89 0.16 13.16
CA ARG A 169 -14.73 -0.85 13.83
C ARG A 169 -15.64 -1.59 12.84
N LEU A 170 -16.28 -0.87 11.92
CA LEU A 170 -17.12 -1.46 10.87
C LEU A 170 -16.32 -2.48 10.05
N ILE A 171 -15.13 -2.07 9.59
CA ILE A 171 -14.27 -2.92 8.77
C ILE A 171 -13.76 -4.15 9.54
N LYS A 172 -13.41 -4.00 10.83
CA LYS A 172 -13.05 -5.13 11.70
C LYS A 172 -14.20 -6.10 11.94
N ASN A 173 -15.40 -5.59 12.16
CA ASN A 173 -16.59 -6.41 12.35
C ASN A 173 -16.91 -7.18 11.07
N LEU A 174 -16.89 -6.50 9.92
CA LEU A 174 -17.09 -7.15 8.63
C LEU A 174 -16.06 -8.25 8.38
N SER A 175 -14.77 -8.00 8.64
CA SER A 175 -13.75 -9.03 8.46
C SER A 175 -13.96 -10.24 9.37
N SER A 176 -14.33 -10.02 10.64
CA SER A 176 -14.65 -11.09 11.59
C SER A 176 -15.87 -11.91 11.15
N GLU A 177 -16.91 -11.23 10.65
CA GLU A 177 -18.13 -11.88 10.17
C GLU A 177 -17.88 -12.72 8.91
N ILE A 178 -17.10 -12.21 7.97
CA ILE A 178 -16.71 -12.99 6.78
C ILE A 178 -15.86 -14.19 7.22
N SER A 179 -14.84 -13.97 8.04
CA SER A 179 -13.90 -15.02 8.47
C SER A 179 -14.60 -16.15 9.24
N SER A 180 -15.60 -15.84 10.06
CA SER A 180 -16.38 -16.85 10.80
C SER A 180 -17.43 -17.58 9.96
N SER A 181 -17.71 -17.08 8.75
CA SER A 181 -18.75 -17.63 7.86
C SER A 181 -18.19 -18.44 6.70
N ILE A 182 -16.86 -18.48 6.53
CA ILE A 182 -16.17 -19.25 5.48
C ILE A 182 -15.43 -20.46 6.09
N ARG A 183 -15.06 -21.44 5.26
CA ARG A 183 -14.32 -22.62 5.72
C ARG A 183 -12.85 -22.28 5.96
N ASN A 184 -12.13 -23.08 6.75
CA ASN A 184 -10.68 -22.92 6.93
C ASN A 184 -9.88 -23.08 5.62
N SER A 185 -10.43 -23.82 4.65
CA SER A 185 -9.86 -23.97 3.31
C SER A 185 -10.02 -22.71 2.46
N ASP A 186 -11.03 -21.90 2.75
CA ASP A 186 -11.27 -20.64 2.06
C ASP A 186 -10.38 -19.56 2.66
N GLN A 187 -10.05 -18.54 1.87
CA GLN A 187 -9.14 -17.48 2.30
C GLN A 187 -9.77 -16.11 2.11
N LEU A 188 -9.70 -15.30 3.17
CA LEU A 188 -10.20 -13.93 3.22
C LEU A 188 -9.07 -12.93 3.03
N TYR A 189 -9.31 -11.97 2.13
CA TYR A 189 -8.38 -10.91 1.80
C TYR A 189 -9.04 -9.55 1.88
N ARG A 190 -8.31 -8.55 2.35
CA ARG A 190 -8.68 -7.14 2.24
C ARG A 190 -7.96 -6.54 1.03
N ILE A 191 -8.73 -6.25 -0.02
CA ILE A 191 -8.21 -5.78 -1.31
C ILE A 191 -8.25 -4.26 -1.46
N SER A 192 -9.01 -3.57 -0.61
CA SER A 192 -9.17 -2.10 -0.58
C SER A 192 -9.50 -1.64 0.84
N HIS A 193 -9.66 -0.34 1.03
CA HIS A 193 -10.12 0.25 2.30
C HIS A 193 -11.48 -0.33 2.77
N ASP A 194 -12.35 -0.68 1.84
CA ASP A 194 -13.77 -1.04 1.99
C ASP A 194 -14.19 -2.30 1.21
N ARG A 195 -13.23 -2.98 0.56
CA ARG A 195 -13.47 -4.19 -0.22
C ARG A 195 -12.70 -5.37 0.31
N PHE A 196 -13.38 -6.51 0.31
CA PHE A 196 -12.83 -7.81 0.67
C PHE A 196 -12.97 -8.77 -0.50
N ALA A 197 -12.03 -9.68 -0.65
CA ALA A 197 -12.13 -10.81 -1.55
C ALA A 197 -12.11 -12.11 -0.76
N VAL A 198 -12.86 -13.10 -1.22
CA VAL A 198 -12.79 -14.48 -0.74
C VAL A 198 -12.42 -15.36 -1.92
N ILE A 199 -11.44 -16.24 -1.71
CA ILE A 199 -11.17 -17.36 -2.62
C ILE A 199 -11.82 -18.60 -2.02
N PHE A 200 -12.82 -19.14 -2.70
CA PHE A 200 -13.49 -20.38 -2.36
C PHE A 200 -12.88 -21.53 -3.16
N VAL A 201 -12.10 -22.38 -2.47
CA VAL A 201 -11.42 -23.53 -3.08
C VAL A 201 -12.39 -24.70 -3.15
N GLU A 202 -12.32 -25.48 -4.24
CA GLU A 202 -13.20 -26.64 -4.47
C GLU A 202 -14.69 -26.29 -4.39
N THR A 203 -15.05 -25.05 -4.74
CA THR A 203 -16.40 -24.51 -4.57
C THR A 203 -16.90 -23.95 -5.90
N ASP A 204 -18.07 -24.41 -6.34
CA ASP A 204 -18.71 -23.89 -7.55
C ASP A 204 -19.43 -22.55 -7.30
N ILE A 205 -19.97 -21.98 -8.37
CA ILE A 205 -20.59 -20.67 -8.33
C ILE A 205 -21.91 -20.64 -7.53
N HIS A 206 -22.61 -21.78 -7.41
CA HIS A 206 -23.87 -21.88 -6.68
C HIS A 206 -23.59 -21.89 -5.17
N GLU A 207 -22.68 -22.76 -4.72
CA GLU A 207 -22.26 -22.81 -3.31
C GLU A 207 -21.67 -21.47 -2.86
N ALA A 208 -20.79 -20.87 -3.68
CA ALA A 208 -20.22 -19.56 -3.39
C ALA A 208 -21.30 -18.47 -3.26
N LYS A 209 -22.34 -18.51 -4.11
CA LYS A 209 -23.48 -17.59 -4.06
C LYS A 209 -24.31 -17.77 -2.79
N GLU A 210 -24.55 -19.00 -2.37
CA GLU A 210 -25.30 -19.27 -1.14
C GLU A 210 -24.56 -18.78 0.10
N VAL A 211 -23.26 -19.10 0.23
CA VAL A 211 -22.43 -18.61 1.34
C VAL A 211 -22.38 -17.08 1.36
N SER A 212 -22.18 -16.46 0.19
CA SER A 212 -22.13 -14.99 0.08
C SER A 212 -23.47 -14.33 0.42
N ASN A 213 -24.61 -14.96 0.06
CA ASN A 213 -25.94 -14.46 0.41
C ASN A 213 -26.23 -14.61 1.91
N ALA A 214 -25.88 -15.75 2.50
CA ALA A 214 -26.04 -15.97 3.94
C ALA A 214 -25.24 -14.95 4.75
N LEU A 215 -24.00 -14.68 4.34
CA LEU A 215 -23.15 -13.65 4.92
C LEU A 215 -23.76 -12.25 4.78
N ARG A 216 -24.22 -11.88 3.59
CA ARG A 216 -24.93 -10.61 3.35
C ARG A 216 -26.13 -10.43 4.27
N GLU A 217 -26.96 -11.47 4.42
CA GLU A 217 -28.11 -11.45 5.33
C GLU A 217 -27.72 -11.32 6.79
N LYS A 218 -26.65 -12.03 7.21
CA LYS A 218 -26.11 -11.93 8.56
C LYS A 218 -25.66 -10.50 8.88
N ILE A 219 -24.90 -9.89 7.97
CA ILE A 219 -24.45 -8.48 8.09
C ILE A 219 -25.66 -7.54 8.13
N PHE A 220 -26.65 -7.75 7.27
CA PHE A 220 -27.88 -6.95 7.26
C PHE A 220 -28.62 -7.02 8.61
N LYS A 221 -28.72 -8.20 9.22
CA LYS A 221 -29.37 -8.41 10.52
C LYS A 221 -28.60 -7.78 11.68
N LEU A 222 -27.26 -7.87 11.69
CA LEU A 222 -26.42 -7.28 12.74
C LEU A 222 -26.59 -5.76 12.88
N ASN A 223 -26.93 -5.08 11.78
CA ASN A 223 -27.25 -3.64 11.84
C ASN A 223 -28.51 -3.32 12.65
N HIS A 224 -29.45 -4.26 12.77
CA HIS A 224 -30.73 -4.03 13.43
C HIS A 224 -30.67 -4.29 14.95
N SER A 225 -29.53 -4.77 15.48
CA SER A 225 -29.39 -5.24 16.86
C SER A 225 -28.60 -4.33 17.81
N ASN A 226 -28.39 -3.05 17.46
CA ASN A 226 -27.93 -1.91 18.29
C ASN A 226 -26.59 -1.26 17.86
N PHE A 227 -26.61 0.09 17.84
CA PHE A 227 -25.51 1.06 17.97
C PHE A 227 -24.73 1.65 16.77
N GLN A 228 -25.04 1.39 15.50
CA GLN A 228 -24.39 2.12 14.37
C GLN A 228 -25.34 2.37 13.18
N PRO A 229 -25.09 3.40 12.33
CA PRO A 229 -25.79 3.51 11.06
C PRO A 229 -25.59 2.21 10.27
N GLY A 230 -26.69 1.55 9.93
CA GLY A 230 -26.66 0.25 9.28
C GLY A 230 -25.91 0.31 7.96
N PHE A 231 -25.00 -0.63 7.75
CA PHE A 231 -24.26 -0.75 6.49
C PHE A 231 -24.63 -2.06 5.79
N THR A 232 -24.91 -2.00 4.50
CA THR A 232 -25.12 -3.22 3.71
C THR A 232 -23.87 -3.56 2.93
N VAL A 233 -23.80 -4.78 2.44
CA VAL A 233 -22.73 -5.21 1.55
C VAL A 233 -23.33 -5.70 0.24
N SER A 234 -22.66 -5.36 -0.85
CA SER A 234 -22.91 -5.97 -2.15
C SER A 234 -21.76 -6.90 -2.50
N ALA A 235 -22.05 -8.00 -3.19
CA ALA A 235 -21.03 -8.95 -3.61
C ALA A 235 -21.14 -9.33 -5.09
N GLY A 236 -19.99 -9.48 -5.73
CA GLY A 236 -19.85 -10.00 -7.08
C GLY A 236 -19.05 -11.29 -7.10
N ILE A 237 -19.59 -12.33 -7.72
CA ILE A 237 -19.00 -13.67 -7.73
C ILE A 237 -18.66 -14.10 -9.16
N ALA A 238 -17.51 -14.74 -9.32
CA ALA A 238 -17.16 -15.44 -10.56
C ALA A 238 -16.52 -16.78 -10.25
N SER A 239 -16.81 -17.78 -11.08
CA SER A 239 -16.13 -19.08 -11.03
C SER A 239 -15.09 -19.20 -12.12
N LEU A 240 -14.11 -20.08 -11.90
CA LEU A 240 -12.98 -20.31 -12.77
C LEU A 240 -13.40 -21.02 -14.06
N GLU A 241 -13.12 -20.39 -15.20
CA GLU A 241 -13.30 -20.97 -16.53
C GLU A 241 -11.98 -21.53 -17.09
N PRO A 242 -12.01 -22.46 -18.06
CA PRO A 242 -10.82 -23.09 -18.62
C PRO A 242 -9.75 -22.10 -19.14
N ASP A 243 -10.17 -20.99 -19.75
CA ASP A 243 -9.29 -19.98 -20.35
C ASP A 243 -8.98 -18.81 -19.41
N ASP A 244 -9.33 -18.94 -18.13
CA ASP A 244 -9.12 -17.87 -17.17
C ASP A 244 -7.67 -17.75 -16.75
N ASN A 245 -7.28 -16.50 -16.54
CA ASN A 245 -6.17 -16.13 -15.70
C ASN A 245 -6.70 -15.26 -14.57
N ARG A 246 -5.85 -14.94 -13.59
CA ARG A 246 -6.19 -14.07 -12.46
C ARG A 246 -6.96 -12.81 -12.88
N ARG A 247 -6.54 -12.15 -13.97
CA ARG A 247 -7.14 -10.89 -14.44
C ARG A 247 -8.56 -11.11 -14.96
N LYS A 248 -8.80 -12.17 -15.72
CA LYS A 248 -10.12 -12.46 -16.31
C LYS A 248 -11.16 -12.79 -15.23
N ILE A 249 -10.86 -13.73 -14.33
CA ILE A 249 -11.79 -14.11 -13.26
C ILE A 249 -12.07 -12.92 -12.31
N TYR A 250 -11.03 -12.15 -11.95
CA TYR A 250 -11.20 -10.93 -11.12
C TYR A 250 -12.11 -9.90 -11.80
N LYS A 251 -11.87 -9.60 -13.09
CA LYS A 251 -12.73 -8.68 -13.85
C LYS A 251 -14.17 -9.17 -13.93
N ARG A 252 -14.38 -10.49 -14.04
CA ARG A 252 -15.72 -11.08 -14.07
C ARG A 252 -16.42 -10.88 -12.72
N ALA A 253 -15.74 -11.13 -11.60
CA ALA A 253 -16.29 -10.87 -10.27
C ALA A 253 -16.56 -9.37 -10.02
N GLU A 254 -15.67 -8.48 -10.46
CA GLU A 254 -15.86 -7.04 -10.36
C GLU A 254 -17.06 -6.55 -11.19
N LYS A 255 -17.26 -7.10 -12.40
CA LYS A 255 -18.43 -6.83 -13.21
C LYS A 255 -19.73 -7.30 -12.54
N ALA A 256 -19.70 -8.47 -11.91
CA ALA A 256 -20.83 -8.95 -11.12
C ALA A 256 -21.12 -8.02 -9.93
N LEU A 257 -20.08 -7.53 -9.23
CA LEU A 257 -20.24 -6.59 -8.13
C LEU A 257 -20.86 -5.26 -8.60
N MET A 258 -20.43 -4.76 -9.76
CA MET A 258 -21.03 -3.57 -10.37
C MET A 258 -22.51 -3.78 -10.68
N GLN A 259 -22.92 -4.97 -11.16
CA GLN A 259 -24.32 -5.32 -11.35
C GLN A 259 -25.10 -5.32 -10.02
N ALA A 260 -24.54 -5.91 -8.98
CA ALA A 260 -25.13 -5.87 -7.64
C ALA A 260 -25.29 -4.43 -7.12
N LYS A 261 -24.32 -3.55 -7.37
CA LYS A 261 -24.44 -2.14 -6.99
C LYS A 261 -25.45 -1.37 -7.85
N ALA A 262 -25.57 -1.71 -9.12
CA ALA A 262 -26.51 -1.07 -10.05
C ALA A 262 -27.96 -1.44 -9.75
N ASN A 263 -28.27 -2.71 -9.43
CA ASN A 263 -29.66 -3.12 -9.17
C ASN A 263 -30.10 -2.89 -7.71
N GLY A 264 -29.61 -1.82 -7.06
CA GLY A 264 -30.11 -1.40 -5.75
C GLY A 264 -29.25 -1.79 -4.53
N ARG A 265 -28.05 -2.35 -4.73
CA ARG A 265 -27.12 -2.73 -3.64
C ARG A 265 -27.70 -3.80 -2.70
N ASN A 266 -27.03 -4.10 -1.58
CA ASN A 266 -27.44 -5.12 -0.61
C ASN A 266 -27.82 -6.46 -1.27
N GLN A 267 -27.01 -6.91 -2.24
CA GLN A 267 -27.30 -8.13 -2.99
C GLN A 267 -26.03 -8.79 -3.53
N VAL A 268 -26.20 -10.04 -3.94
CA VAL A 268 -25.15 -10.86 -4.55
C VAL A 268 -25.50 -11.08 -6.02
N SER A 269 -24.56 -10.75 -6.90
CA SER A 269 -24.66 -11.04 -8.33
C SER A 269 -23.54 -11.99 -8.74
N THR A 270 -23.78 -12.79 -9.78
CA THR A 270 -22.82 -13.78 -10.28
C THR A 270 -22.59 -13.58 -11.76
N LEU A 271 -21.38 -13.91 -12.20
CA LEU A 271 -21.07 -14.04 -13.62
C LEU A 271 -20.31 -15.36 -13.87
N PRO A 272 -20.84 -16.27 -14.70
CA PRO A 272 -22.14 -16.18 -15.39
C PRO A 272 -23.33 -16.10 -14.42
N GLU A 273 -24.45 -15.55 -14.91
CA GLU A 273 -25.65 -15.36 -14.09
C GLU A 273 -26.34 -16.70 -13.84
N ILE A 274 -26.55 -17.05 -12.57
CA ILE A 274 -27.24 -18.26 -12.17
C ILE A 274 -28.74 -17.97 -12.05
N LYS A 275 -29.56 -18.69 -12.80
CA LYS A 275 -31.02 -18.61 -12.71
C LYS A 275 -31.53 -19.34 -11.46
N ARG A 276 -32.57 -18.80 -10.82
CA ARG A 276 -33.12 -19.25 -9.53
C ARG A 276 -33.64 -20.71 -9.51
N ASN A 277 -33.78 -21.36 -10.67
CA ASN A 277 -34.31 -22.73 -10.79
C ASN A 277 -33.23 -23.83 -10.77
N ASP A 278 -31.95 -23.48 -10.75
CA ASP A 278 -30.86 -24.46 -10.74
C ASP A 278 -30.58 -24.91 -9.30
N LYS A 279 -31.36 -25.92 -8.86
CA LYS A 279 -31.26 -26.75 -7.64
C LYS A 279 -30.85 -26.03 -6.33
N MET A 280 -31.85 -25.79 -5.47
CA MET A 280 -31.66 -25.74 -4.01
C MET A 280 -31.17 -27.11 -3.51
N LEU A 281 -29.86 -27.28 -3.42
CA LEU A 281 -29.25 -28.30 -2.58
C LEU A 281 -28.72 -27.55 -1.37
N VAL A 282 -29.50 -27.50 -0.29
CA VAL A 282 -29.07 -26.91 0.99
C VAL A 282 -27.73 -27.54 1.36
N PRO A 283 -26.62 -26.78 1.40
CA PRO A 283 -25.33 -27.34 1.77
C PRO A 283 -25.40 -27.76 3.23
N ALA A 284 -24.87 -28.94 3.54
CA ALA A 284 -24.77 -29.49 4.89
C ALA A 284 -24.07 -28.56 5.91
N ILE A 285 -23.42 -27.49 5.42
CA ILE A 285 -22.72 -26.45 6.18
C ILE A 285 -23.68 -25.63 7.05
N LEU A 286 -24.92 -25.40 6.60
CA LEU A 286 -25.89 -24.61 7.36
C LEU A 286 -26.57 -25.40 8.49
N LEU A 287 -26.44 -26.73 8.53
CA LEU A 287 -27.11 -27.58 9.51
C LEU A 287 -26.30 -27.82 10.80
N ARG A 288 -25.03 -27.38 10.89
CA ARG A 288 -24.18 -27.65 12.07
C ARG A 288 -24.00 -26.48 13.06
N SER A 289 -24.75 -25.39 12.91
CA SER A 289 -24.78 -24.27 13.86
C SER A 289 -25.56 -24.56 15.16
N ARG A 290 -25.87 -25.82 15.49
CA ARG A 290 -26.51 -26.22 16.76
C ARG A 290 -25.80 -27.42 17.38
N SER A 291 -24.56 -27.24 17.79
CA SER A 291 -23.96 -28.04 18.88
C SER A 291 -22.71 -27.36 19.40
N ASN A 292 -22.91 -26.54 20.44
CA ASN A 292 -22.06 -26.23 21.60
C ASN A 292 -22.25 -24.79 22.03
#